data_AF-A0A962KAV3-F1
#
_entry.id   AF-A0A962KAV3-F1
#
_cell.length_a   1.000
_cell.length_b   1.000
_cell.length_c   1.000
_cell.angle_alpha   90.00
_cell.angle_beta   90.00
_cell.angle_gamma   90.00
#
_symmetry.space_group_name_H-M   'P 1'
#
loop_
_entity.id
_entity.type
_entity.pdbx_description
1 polymer ?
#
loop_
_entity_poly.entity_id
_entity_poly.type
_entity_poly.pdbx_seq_one_letter_code
_entity_poly.pdbx_strand_id
1 'polypeptide(L)'
;RLVLTGAAVAGIFTLSQFDKGRSWLAKQRPSGTGPMPEVRAKHWFNVEFVATVQTPQHQTIKQRALVSGGDPGYDETAKMLAESALCLLVEKDALPANFGIVSPAEAMGTTLIKRLQAAGISFELK
;
A
#
# COMPACT_ATOMS: atom_id res chain seq x y z
N ARG A 1 3.86 8.51 31.74
CA ARG A 1 3.19 8.03 30.50
C ARG A 1 3.85 6.77 29.95
N LEU A 2 5.16 6.74 29.68
CA LEU A 2 5.90 5.56 29.20
C LEU A 2 5.73 4.27 30.03
N VAL A 3 5.75 4.36 31.36
CA VAL A 3 5.59 3.19 32.25
C VAL A 3 4.19 2.57 32.13
N LEU A 4 3.15 3.40 31.99
CA LEU A 4 1.77 2.95 31.80
C LEU A 4 1.58 2.27 30.43
N THR A 5 2.19 2.81 29.38
CA THR A 5 2.18 2.18 28.05
C THR A 5 2.92 0.85 28.05
N GLY A 6 4.07 0.76 28.73
CA GLY A 6 4.83 -0.49 28.86
C GLY A 6 4.06 -1.58 29.59
N ALA A 7 3.41 -1.25 30.71
CA ALA A 7 2.58 -2.19 31.47
C ALA A 7 1.38 -2.70 30.66
N ALA A 8 0.71 -1.82 29.89
CA ALA A 8 -0.41 -2.20 29.04
C ALA A 8 0.00 -3.17 27.92
N VAL A 9 1.13 -2.90 27.25
CA VAL A 9 1.66 -3.79 26.20
C VAL A 9 2.04 -5.15 26.78
N ALA A 10 2.72 -5.18 27.93
CA ALA A 10 3.08 -6.43 28.60
C ALA A 10 1.84 -7.23 29.02
N GLY A 11 0.79 -6.57 29.53
CA GLY A 11 -0.48 -7.21 29.89
C GLY A 11 -1.23 -7.81 28.69
N ILE A 12 -1.29 -7.10 27.56
CA ILE A 12 -1.89 -7.64 26.33
C ILE A 12 -1.08 -8.83 25.82
N PHE A 13 0.26 -8.74 25.85
CA PHE A 13 1.15 -9.81 25.41
C PHE A 13 1.03 -11.06 26.28
N THR A 14 0.93 -10.93 27.60
CA THR A 14 0.75 -12.09 28.49
C THR A 14 -0.64 -12.69 28.32
N LEU A 15 -1.69 -11.88 28.19
CA LEU A 15 -3.05 -12.35 27.92
C LEU A 15 -3.16 -13.10 26.58
N SER A 16 -2.42 -12.69 25.55
CA SER A 16 -2.46 -13.33 24.23
C SER A 16 -1.80 -14.71 24.20
N GLN A 17 -0.97 -15.06 25.18
CA GLN A 17 -0.34 -16.39 25.29
C GLN A 17 -1.35 -17.50 25.68
N PHE A 18 -2.48 -17.13 26.31
CA PHE A 18 -3.49 -18.10 26.75
C PHE A 18 -4.66 -18.15 25.78
N ASP A 19 -5.16 -19.34 25.43
CA ASP A 19 -6.23 -19.52 24.44
C ASP A 19 -7.51 -18.72 24.75
N LYS A 20 -7.94 -18.72 26.00
CA LYS A 20 -9.11 -17.93 26.44
C LYS A 20 -8.85 -16.43 26.36
N GLY A 21 -7.63 -15.99 26.71
CA GLY A 21 -7.22 -14.59 26.65
C GLY A 21 -7.14 -14.09 25.20
N ARG A 22 -6.49 -14.83 24.32
CA ARG A 22 -6.44 -14.59 22.87
C ARG A 22 -7.85 -14.55 22.25
N SER A 23 -8.70 -15.51 22.58
CA SER A 23 -10.09 -15.55 22.07
C SER A 23 -10.92 -14.37 22.54
N TRP A 24 -10.75 -13.94 23.79
CA TRP A 24 -11.40 -12.74 24.31
C TRP A 24 -10.89 -11.47 23.62
N LEU A 25 -9.56 -11.33 23.47
CA LEU A 25 -8.95 -10.20 22.75
C LEU A 25 -9.45 -10.10 21.31
N ALA A 26 -9.55 -11.23 20.60
CA ALA A 26 -10.06 -11.28 19.23
C ALA A 26 -11.53 -10.82 19.14
N LYS A 27 -12.37 -11.10 20.14
CA LYS A 27 -13.77 -10.65 20.16
C LYS A 27 -13.91 -9.12 20.32
N GLN A 28 -12.92 -8.45 20.92
CA GLN A 28 -12.96 -6.99 21.09
C GLN A 28 -12.70 -6.23 19.79
N ARG A 29 -12.12 -6.90 18.79
CA ARG A 29 -11.94 -6.37 17.43
C ARG A 29 -12.30 -7.46 16.43
N PRO A 30 -13.61 -7.71 16.20
CA PRO A 30 -14.03 -8.70 15.25
C PRO A 30 -13.46 -8.37 13.87
N SER A 31 -12.99 -9.39 13.16
CA SER A 31 -12.50 -9.23 11.79
C SER A 31 -13.65 -8.81 10.87
N GLY A 32 -13.34 -7.99 9.85
CA GLY A 32 -14.28 -7.65 8.78
C GLY A 32 -15.07 -6.35 8.95
N THR A 33 -15.11 -5.72 10.12
CA THR A 33 -15.80 -4.42 10.29
C THR A 33 -15.00 -3.24 9.76
N GLY A 34 -13.66 -3.36 9.76
CA GLY A 34 -12.75 -2.27 9.39
C GLY A 34 -12.87 -1.01 10.27
N PRO A 35 -11.98 -0.04 10.08
CA PRO A 35 -12.07 1.26 10.74
C PRO A 35 -13.20 2.10 10.13
N MET A 36 -13.80 2.97 10.95
CA MET A 36 -14.79 3.95 10.49
C MET A 36 -14.17 4.92 9.47
N PRO A 37 -14.96 5.49 8.54
CA PRO A 37 -14.45 6.41 7.52
C PRO A 37 -13.64 7.58 8.09
N GLU A 38 -14.06 8.15 9.21
CA GLU A 38 -13.37 9.24 9.90
C GLU A 38 -11.97 8.86 10.42
N VAL A 39 -11.77 7.59 10.75
CA VAL A 39 -10.48 7.06 11.18
C VAL A 39 -9.57 6.90 9.97
N ARG A 40 -10.10 6.33 8.87
CA ARG A 40 -9.36 6.20 7.60
C ARG A 40 -8.90 7.53 7.04
N ALA A 41 -9.77 8.54 7.08
CA ALA A 41 -9.46 9.89 6.60
C ALA A 41 -8.25 10.56 7.30
N LYS A 42 -7.83 10.05 8.47
CA LYS A 42 -6.65 10.54 9.21
C LYS A 42 -5.37 9.75 8.90
N HIS A 43 -5.46 8.69 8.11
CA HIS A 43 -4.34 7.85 7.73
C HIS A 43 -3.79 8.23 6.36
N TRP A 44 -2.52 7.94 6.18
CA TRP A 44 -1.74 8.26 4.99
C TRP A 44 -0.62 7.23 4.84
N PHE A 45 -0.04 7.16 3.65
CA PHE A 45 1.17 6.39 3.41
C PHE A 45 2.19 7.20 2.60
N ASN A 46 3.47 6.91 2.85
CA ASN A 46 4.59 7.37 2.04
C ASN A 46 5.56 6.20 1.86
N VAL A 47 5.89 5.85 0.62
CA VAL A 47 6.88 4.84 0.28
C VAL A 47 7.93 5.47 -0.63
N GLU A 48 9.18 5.47 -0.18
CA GLU A 48 10.31 5.91 -0.99
C GLU A 48 11.05 4.68 -1.55
N PHE A 49 11.05 4.58 -2.87
CA PHE A 49 11.85 3.61 -3.61
C PHE A 49 13.20 4.23 -3.93
N VAL A 50 14.28 3.53 -3.57
CA VAL A 50 15.65 3.95 -3.87
C VAL A 50 16.25 2.95 -4.84
N ALA A 51 16.57 3.41 -6.04
CA ALA A 51 17.20 2.60 -7.08
C ALA A 51 18.64 3.03 -7.29
N THR A 52 19.53 2.06 -7.41
CA THR A 52 20.90 2.28 -7.91
C THR A 52 21.00 1.60 -9.26
N VAL A 53 21.22 2.38 -10.31
CA VAL A 53 21.22 1.93 -11.70
C VAL A 53 22.62 2.11 -12.26
N GLN A 54 23.16 1.06 -12.89
CA GLN A 54 24.36 1.17 -13.70
C GLN A 54 23.97 1.41 -15.15
N THR A 55 24.49 2.48 -15.74
CA THR A 55 24.28 2.77 -17.16
C THR A 55 25.16 1.89 -18.04
N PRO A 56 24.86 1.76 -19.34
CA PRO A 56 25.75 1.10 -20.30
C PRO A 56 27.16 1.73 -20.35
N GLN A 57 27.31 2.98 -19.93
CA GLN A 57 28.59 3.70 -19.83
C GLN A 57 29.30 3.48 -18.48
N HIS A 58 28.90 2.47 -17.70
CA HIS A 58 29.43 2.16 -16.36
C HIS A 58 29.29 3.30 -15.33
N GLN A 59 28.36 4.23 -15.55
CA GLN A 59 28.05 5.26 -14.58
C GLN A 59 27.03 4.72 -13.56
N THR A 60 27.24 5.04 -12.29
CA THR A 60 26.28 4.70 -11.23
C THR A 60 25.36 5.89 -10.98
N ILE A 61 24.07 5.71 -11.22
CA ILE A 61 23.03 6.69 -10.96
C ILE A 61 22.22 6.22 -9.75
N LYS A 62 21.99 7.12 -8.79
CA LYS A 62 21.02 6.90 -7.72
C LYS A 62 19.75 7.66 -8.06
N GLN A 63 18.62 6.99 -8.05
CA GLN A 63 17.30 7.55 -8.29
C GLN A 63 16.40 7.27 -7.10
N ARG A 64 15.52 8.22 -6.79
CA ARG A 64 14.52 8.05 -5.75
C ARG A 64 13.14 8.33 -6.33
N ALA A 65 12.16 7.53 -5.94
CA ALA A 65 10.77 7.76 -6.26
C ALA A 65 9.93 7.72 -4.98
N LEU A 66 9.16 8.76 -4.73
CA LEU A 66 8.21 8.81 -3.62
C LEU A 66 6.80 8.53 -4.16
N VAL A 67 6.11 7.58 -3.53
CA VAL A 67 4.70 7.30 -3.76
C VAL A 67 3.93 7.58 -2.48
N SER A 68 2.85 8.35 -2.57
CA SER A 68 2.09 8.79 -1.40
C SER A 68 0.59 8.86 -1.65
N GLY A 69 -0.18 8.75 -0.58
CA GLY A 69 -1.65 8.80 -0.61
C GLY A 69 -2.27 8.74 0.79
N GLY A 70 -3.59 8.54 0.83
CA GLY A 70 -4.39 8.40 2.05
C GLY A 70 -4.26 7.03 2.72
N ASP A 71 -5.36 6.51 3.28
CA ASP A 71 -5.36 5.25 4.03
C ASP A 71 -4.86 4.06 3.18
N PRO A 72 -3.71 3.45 3.52
CA PRO A 72 -3.15 2.37 2.72
C PRO A 72 -3.94 1.07 2.82
N GLY A 73 -4.68 0.86 3.93
CA GLY A 73 -5.30 -0.43 4.24
C GLY A 73 -6.62 -0.68 3.51
N TYR A 74 -7.40 0.37 3.27
CA TYR A 74 -8.74 0.28 2.70
C TYR A 74 -8.86 1.14 1.45
N ASP A 75 -8.67 2.45 1.58
CA ASP A 75 -9.06 3.37 0.51
C ASP A 75 -8.06 3.33 -0.66
N GLU A 76 -6.75 3.42 -0.39
CA GLU A 76 -5.74 3.44 -1.45
C GLU A 76 -5.53 2.08 -2.10
N THR A 77 -5.53 0.99 -1.33
CA THR A 77 -5.43 -0.36 -1.90
C THR A 77 -6.65 -0.69 -2.77
N ALA A 78 -7.87 -0.30 -2.35
CA ALA A 78 -9.07 -0.48 -3.17
C ALA A 78 -9.00 0.35 -4.47
N LYS A 79 -8.51 1.59 -4.39
CA LYS A 79 -8.25 2.42 -5.58
C LYS A 79 -7.23 1.78 -6.51
N MET A 80 -6.09 1.29 -6.00
CA MET A 80 -5.08 0.61 -6.80
C MET A 80 -5.65 -0.59 -7.57
N LEU A 81 -6.47 -1.41 -6.90
CA LEU A 81 -7.11 -2.57 -7.52
C LEU A 81 -8.15 -2.17 -8.57
N ALA A 82 -9.03 -1.22 -8.25
CA ALA A 82 -10.07 -0.75 -9.16
C ALA A 82 -9.49 -0.10 -10.41
N GLU A 83 -8.50 0.79 -10.25
CA GLU A 83 -7.85 1.45 -11.38
C GLU A 83 -7.02 0.48 -12.22
N SER A 84 -6.42 -0.56 -11.61
CA SER A 84 -5.77 -1.64 -12.37
C SER A 84 -6.78 -2.40 -13.25
N ALA A 85 -7.94 -2.75 -12.70
CA ALA A 85 -9.00 -3.42 -13.45
C ALA A 85 -9.54 -2.54 -14.59
N LEU A 86 -9.77 -1.24 -14.32
CA LEU A 86 -10.20 -0.29 -15.32
C LEU A 86 -9.15 -0.11 -16.42
N CYS A 87 -7.87 0.03 -16.07
CA CYS A 87 -6.76 0.14 -17.03
C CYS A 87 -6.77 -1.02 -18.03
N LEU A 88 -6.91 -2.26 -17.53
CA LEU A 88 -6.94 -3.46 -18.37
C LEU A 88 -8.21 -3.54 -19.23
N LEU A 89 -9.34 -3.06 -18.73
CA LEU A 89 -10.63 -3.18 -19.41
C LEU A 89 -10.83 -2.11 -20.48
N VAL A 90 -10.46 -0.86 -20.20
CA VAL A 90 -10.85 0.31 -20.98
C VAL A 90 -9.73 0.90 -21.84
N GLU A 91 -8.46 0.65 -21.51
CA GLU A 91 -7.31 1.29 -22.18
C GLU A 91 -6.47 0.30 -23.00
N LYS A 92 -7.09 -0.78 -23.49
CA LYS A 92 -6.42 -1.88 -24.20
C LYS A 92 -5.47 -1.44 -25.31
N ASP A 93 -5.86 -0.42 -26.09
CA ASP A 93 -5.06 0.10 -27.22
C ASP A 93 -3.78 0.83 -26.76
N ALA A 94 -3.71 1.25 -25.50
CA ALA A 94 -2.56 1.90 -24.89
C ALA A 94 -1.68 0.94 -24.08
N LEU A 95 -2.04 -0.36 -24.01
CA LEU A 95 -1.28 -1.36 -23.25
C LEU A 95 -0.24 -2.06 -24.14
N PRO A 96 0.93 -2.42 -23.59
CA PRO A 96 1.89 -3.28 -24.29
C PRO A 96 1.28 -4.62 -24.70
N ALA A 97 1.74 -5.19 -25.82
CA ALA A 97 1.34 -6.52 -26.29
C ALA A 97 2.04 -7.65 -25.50
N ASN A 98 1.91 -7.62 -24.18
CA ASN A 98 2.50 -8.58 -23.24
C ASN A 98 1.42 -9.52 -22.71
N PHE A 99 1.71 -10.82 -22.65
CA PHE A 99 0.73 -11.86 -22.30
C PHE A 99 1.29 -12.82 -21.24
N GLY A 100 0.39 -13.44 -20.47
CA GLY A 100 0.73 -14.40 -19.41
C GLY A 100 0.64 -13.80 -18.01
N ILE A 101 1.42 -14.33 -17.08
CA ILE A 101 1.49 -13.83 -15.70
C ILE A 101 2.60 -12.78 -15.66
N VAL A 102 2.19 -11.53 -15.79
CA VAL A 102 3.10 -10.37 -15.86
C VAL A 102 2.87 -9.44 -14.67
N SER A 103 3.90 -8.65 -14.34
CA SER A 103 3.78 -7.64 -13.29
C SER A 103 2.88 -6.48 -13.76
N PRO A 104 2.28 -5.70 -12.83
CA PRO A 104 1.54 -4.50 -13.19
C PRO A 104 2.36 -3.49 -14.01
N ALA A 105 3.67 -3.39 -13.73
CA ALA A 105 4.57 -2.52 -14.47
C ALA A 105 4.72 -2.96 -15.93
N GLU A 106 4.80 -4.26 -16.19
CA GLU A 106 4.93 -4.83 -17.54
C GLU A 106 3.59 -4.85 -18.31
N ALA A 107 2.48 -5.00 -17.59
CA ALA A 107 1.13 -5.07 -18.18
C ALA A 107 0.53 -3.69 -18.49
N MET A 108 0.75 -2.71 -17.61
CA MET A 108 0.03 -1.43 -17.65
C MET A 108 0.96 -0.22 -17.57
N GLY A 109 2.13 -0.36 -16.96
CA GLY A 109 3.19 0.65 -16.93
C GLY A 109 2.70 2.07 -16.62
N THR A 110 3.04 3.00 -17.50
CA THR A 110 2.70 4.42 -17.34
C THR A 110 1.21 4.71 -17.48
N THR A 111 0.43 3.86 -18.15
CA THR A 111 -1.02 4.00 -18.27
C THR A 111 -1.66 3.86 -16.89
N LEU A 112 -1.29 2.84 -16.11
CA LEU A 112 -1.77 2.70 -14.73
C LEU A 112 -1.32 3.86 -13.84
N ILE A 113 -0.07 4.33 -13.97
CA ILE A 113 0.42 5.47 -13.18
C ILE A 113 -0.48 6.70 -13.38
N LYS A 114 -0.84 7.02 -14.63
CA LYS A 114 -1.73 8.16 -14.93
C LYS A 114 -3.10 8.01 -14.28
N ARG A 115 -3.68 6.81 -14.30
CA ARG A 115 -4.97 6.54 -13.63
C ARG A 115 -4.88 6.75 -12.13
N LEU A 116 -3.85 6.20 -11.49
CA LEU A 116 -3.65 6.33 -10.05
C LEU A 116 -3.42 7.78 -9.63
N GLN A 117 -2.69 8.55 -10.44
CA GLN A 117 -2.56 10.00 -10.25
C GLN A 117 -3.90 10.73 -10.35
N ALA A 118 -4.72 10.40 -11.35
CA ALA A 118 -6.07 10.94 -11.47
C ALA A 118 -6.99 10.55 -10.30
N ALA A 119 -6.76 9.38 -9.69
CA ALA A 119 -7.45 8.90 -8.48
C ALA A 119 -6.86 9.44 -7.16
N GLY A 120 -5.84 10.29 -7.22
CA GLY A 120 -5.28 11.01 -6.08
C GLY A 120 -4.05 10.39 -5.42
N ILE A 121 -3.38 9.42 -6.05
CA ILE A 121 -2.09 8.87 -5.57
C ILE A 121 -0.94 9.64 -6.21
N SER A 122 -0.03 10.19 -5.41
CA SER A 122 1.13 10.94 -5.92
C SER A 122 2.28 10.00 -6.30
N PHE A 123 2.97 10.36 -7.38
CA PHE A 123 4.22 9.75 -7.83
C PHE A 123 5.21 10.87 -8.13
N GLU A 124 6.30 10.93 -7.38
CA GLU A 124 7.32 11.98 -7.48
C GLU A 124 8.70 11.36 -7.68
N LEU A 125 9.45 11.83 -8.68
CA LEU A 125 10.87 11.52 -8.81
C LEU A 125 11.69 12.56 -8.04
N LYS A 126 12.66 12.10 -7.27
CA LYS A 126 13.56 12.91 -6.43
C LYS A 126 15.01 12.74 -6.85
#